data_AF-A0A235HPS5-F1
#
_entry.id   AF-A0A235HPS5-F1
#
_cell.length_a   1.000
_cell.length_b   1.000
_cell.length_c   1.000
_cell.angle_alpha   90.00
_cell.angle_beta   90.00
_cell.angle_gamma   90.00
#
_symmetry.space_group_name_H-M   'P 1'
#
loop_
_entity.id
_entity.type
_entity.pdbx_description
1 polymer ?
#
loop_
_entity_poly.entity_id
_entity_poly.type
_entity_poly.pdbx_seq_one_letter_code
_entity_poly.pdbx_strand_id
1 'polypeptide(L)'
;MAFQVEITQIAETQIEQAYRWYRERNPEFADRWFRGLMNAIATLQEKPQRCALAVEHEVFPEEVRQLLYGKAKNVYRVLFTIRGTTVNVLYVRHSGQAPLTVDDLEELEGGV
;
A
#
# COMPACT_ATOMS: atom_id res chain seq x y z
N MET A 1 1.04 -16.39 16.09
CA MET A 1 0.77 -16.67 14.66
C MET A 1 1.14 -15.43 13.88
N ALA A 2 1.97 -15.57 12.83
CA ALA A 2 2.28 -14.47 11.92
C ALA A 2 1.28 -14.51 10.76
N PHE A 3 0.72 -13.36 10.40
CA PHE A 3 -0.06 -13.19 9.19
C PHE A 3 0.82 -13.37 7.96
N GLN A 4 0.26 -13.92 6.88
CA GLN A 4 0.89 -13.90 5.56
C GLN A 4 0.63 -12.56 4.90
N VAL A 5 1.63 -11.96 4.25
CA VAL A 5 1.45 -10.71 3.52
C VAL A 5 1.54 -11.00 2.04
N GLU A 6 0.49 -10.64 1.31
CA GLU A 6 0.41 -10.74 -0.14
C GLU A 6 0.27 -9.34 -0.73
N ILE A 7 1.07 -9.05 -1.74
CA ILE A 7 1.03 -7.78 -2.46
C ILE A 7 0.30 -8.03 -3.77
N THR A 8 -0.77 -7.28 -4.03
CA THR A 8 -1.50 -7.42 -5.30
C THR A 8 -0.65 -6.92 -6.46
N GLN A 9 -0.95 -7.38 -7.66
CA GLN A 9 -0.30 -6.90 -8.89
C GLN A 9 -0.39 -5.38 -9.05
N ILE A 10 -1.51 -4.80 -8.61
CA ILE A 10 -1.75 -3.36 -8.64
C ILE A 10 -0.78 -2.64 -7.70
N ALA A 11 -0.70 -3.09 -6.45
CA ALA A 11 0.23 -2.54 -5.47
C ALA A 11 1.68 -2.69 -5.93
N GLU A 12 2.07 -3.85 -6.47
CA GLU A 12 3.41 -4.08 -7.01
C GLU A 12 3.74 -3.08 -8.14
N THR A 13 2.82 -2.88 -9.07
CA THR A 13 2.97 -1.92 -10.17
C THR A 13 3.13 -0.48 -9.65
N GLN A 14 2.37 -0.10 -8.62
CA GLN A 14 2.48 1.22 -8.00
C GLN A 14 3.81 1.43 -7.27
N ILE A 15 4.30 0.40 -6.56
CA ILE A 15 5.62 0.41 -5.92
C ILE A 15 6.71 0.56 -6.97
N GLU A 16 6.63 -0.21 -8.06
CA GLU A 16 7.61 -0.15 -9.14
C GLU A 16 7.64 1.22 -9.81
N GLN A 17 6.49 1.81 -10.14
CA GLN A 17 6.40 3.14 -10.73
C GLN A 17 7.04 4.20 -9.82
N ALA A 18 6.73 4.17 -8.52
CA ALA A 18 7.32 5.07 -7.53
C ALA A 18 8.85 4.88 -7.42
N TYR A 19 9.32 3.63 -7.39
CA TYR A 19 10.75 3.32 -7.36
C TYR A 19 11.48 3.84 -8.59
N ARG A 20 10.95 3.60 -9.80
CA ARG A 20 11.52 4.10 -11.06
C ARG A 20 11.62 5.63 -11.05
N TRP A 21 10.56 6.32 -10.62
CA TRP A 21 10.54 7.78 -10.51
C TRP A 21 11.64 8.33 -9.59
N TYR A 22 11.85 7.69 -8.43
CA TYR A 22 12.93 8.05 -7.52
C TYR A 22 14.30 7.72 -8.11
N ARG A 23 14.45 6.55 -8.75
CA ARG A 23 15.73 6.06 -9.27
C ARG A 23 16.30 6.95 -10.37
N GLU A 24 15.45 7.53 -11.21
CA GLU A 24 15.87 8.52 -12.22
C GLU A 24 16.51 9.78 -11.62
N ARG A 25 16.13 10.15 -10.39
CA ARG A 25 16.56 11.38 -9.72
C ARG A 25 17.68 11.13 -8.72
N ASN A 26 17.55 10.05 -7.95
CA ASN A 26 18.47 9.67 -6.90
C ASN A 26 18.37 8.15 -6.64
N PRO A 27 19.24 7.33 -7.27
CA PRO A 27 19.25 5.88 -7.12
C PRO A 27 19.43 5.41 -5.67
N GLU A 28 20.34 6.03 -4.91
CA GLU A 28 20.59 5.64 -3.51
C GLU A 28 19.38 5.90 -2.61
N PHE A 29 18.65 6.98 -2.87
CA PHE A 29 17.40 7.26 -2.19
C PHE A 29 16.34 6.23 -2.57
N ALA A 30 16.22 5.88 -3.86
CA ALA A 30 15.25 4.90 -4.34
C ALA A 30 15.43 3.54 -3.66
N ASP A 31 16.67 3.05 -3.56
CA ASP A 31 16.98 1.79 -2.89
C ASP A 31 16.62 1.81 -1.40
N ARG A 32 16.95 2.92 -0.71
CA ARG A 32 16.61 3.08 0.71
C ARG A 32 15.10 3.17 0.93
N TRP A 33 14.40 3.90 0.07
CA TRP A 33 12.94 4.03 0.10
C TRP A 33 12.27 2.67 -0.13
N PHE A 34 12.69 1.93 -1.17
CA PHE A 34 12.12 0.62 -1.49
C PHE A 34 12.33 -0.39 -0.35
N ARG A 35 13.56 -0.51 0.16
CA ARG A 35 13.86 -1.39 1.31
C ARG A 35 13.07 -1.00 2.54
N GLY A 36 12.96 0.30 2.83
CA GLY A 36 12.20 0.78 3.98
C GLY A 36 10.70 0.52 3.85
N LEU A 37 10.13 0.68 2.65
CA LEU A 37 8.72 0.37 2.37
C LEU A 37 8.45 -1.12 2.55
N MET A 38 9.27 -1.98 1.95
CA MET A 38 9.13 -3.44 2.08
C MET A 38 9.27 -3.91 3.53
N ASN A 39 10.21 -3.33 4.29
CA ASN A 39 10.34 -3.59 5.72
C ASN A 39 9.10 -3.15 6.50
N ALA A 40 8.51 -2.00 6.15
CA ALA A 40 7.28 -1.52 6.79
C ALA A 40 6.10 -2.46 6.51
N ILE A 41 5.96 -2.92 5.25
CA ILE A 41 4.96 -3.92 4.85
C ILE A 41 5.17 -5.24 5.59
N ALA A 42 6.42 -5.71 5.74
CA ALA A 42 6.74 -6.92 6.49
C ALA A 42 6.28 -6.86 7.95
N THR A 43 6.25 -5.68 8.58
CA THR A 43 5.72 -5.54 9.96
C THR A 43 4.23 -5.90 10.09
N LEU A 44 3.49 -5.93 8.98
CA LEU A 44 2.09 -6.36 8.96
C LEU A 44 1.94 -7.87 9.21
N GLN A 45 3.01 -8.66 9.09
CA GLN A 45 3.00 -10.08 9.46
C GLN A 45 2.76 -10.27 10.96
N GLU A 46 3.19 -9.36 11.82
CA GLU A 46 3.06 -9.55 13.28
C GLU A 46 1.77 -8.99 13.85
N LYS A 47 1.43 -7.74 13.49
CA LYS A 47 0.32 -6.99 14.10
C LYS A 47 -0.35 -6.07 13.07
N PRO A 48 -1.04 -6.60 12.04
CA PRO A 48 -1.67 -5.77 11.02
C PRO A 48 -2.85 -4.97 11.57
N GLN A 49 -3.53 -5.49 12.61
CA GLN A 49 -4.65 -4.83 13.29
C GLN A 49 -4.26 -3.57 14.08
N ARG A 50 -2.96 -3.26 14.23
CA ARG A 50 -2.49 -2.01 14.87
C ARG A 50 -2.73 -0.78 14.01
N CYS A 51 -2.94 -0.97 12.71
CA CYS A 51 -3.11 0.09 11.73
C CYS A 51 -4.53 0.63 11.77
N ALA A 52 -4.66 1.96 11.66
CA ALA A 52 -5.96 2.61 11.61
C ALA A 52 -6.72 2.27 10.32
N LEU A 53 -8.04 2.43 10.35
CA LEU A 53 -8.87 2.34 9.16
C LEU A 53 -8.46 3.40 8.13
N ALA A 54 -8.54 3.03 6.86
CA ALA A 54 -8.40 3.96 5.76
C ALA A 54 -9.62 4.89 5.70
N VAL A 55 -9.45 6.11 5.20
CA VAL A 55 -10.61 7.00 4.89
C VAL A 55 -11.49 6.34 3.83
N GLU A 56 -10.84 5.62 2.92
CA GLU A 56 -11.47 4.85 1.85
C GLU A 56 -12.25 3.64 2.38
N HIS A 57 -12.19 3.28 3.67
CA HIS A 57 -12.94 2.13 4.19
C HIS A 57 -14.44 2.19 3.86
N GLU A 58 -15.04 3.38 3.79
CA GLU A 58 -16.47 3.54 3.46
C GLU A 58 -16.82 3.19 2.00
N VAL A 59 -15.84 3.22 1.09
CA VAL A 59 -16.04 2.88 -0.33
C VAL A 59 -15.68 1.43 -0.66
N PHE A 60 -14.99 0.72 0.24
CA PHE A 60 -14.69 -0.69 0.06
C PHE A 60 -15.77 -1.57 0.71
N PRO A 61 -16.10 -2.74 0.10
CA PRO A 61 -17.02 -3.71 0.70
C PRO A 61 -16.43 -4.42 1.94
N GLU A 62 -15.15 -4.19 2.24
CA GLU A 62 -14.41 -4.83 3.32
C GLU A 62 -13.63 -3.83 4.19
N GLU A 63 -13.17 -4.30 5.35
CA GLU A 63 -12.37 -3.49 6.27
C GLU A 63 -11.00 -3.18 5.67
N VAL A 64 -10.83 -1.95 5.17
CA VAL A 64 -9.55 -1.46 4.65
C VAL A 64 -8.84 -0.63 5.71
N ARG A 65 -7.61 -1.02 5.99
CA ARG A 65 -6.67 -0.37 6.89
C ARG A 65 -5.55 0.31 6.12
N GLN A 66 -4.86 1.23 6.78
CA GLN A 66 -3.73 1.93 6.19
C GLN A 66 -2.50 1.90 7.09
N LEU A 67 -1.35 1.66 6.47
CA LEU A 67 -0.02 1.89 7.05
C LEU A 67 0.61 3.10 6.38
N LEU A 68 1.01 4.09 7.19
CA LEU A 68 1.71 5.27 6.71
C LEU A 68 3.23 5.01 6.75
N TYR A 69 3.89 5.19 5.60
CA TYR A 69 5.33 5.03 5.45
C TYR A 69 5.96 6.31 4.89
N GLY A 70 7.08 6.76 5.46
CA GLY A 70 7.79 7.96 5.02
C GLY A 70 7.63 9.15 5.96
N LYS A 71 8.05 10.33 5.51
CA LYS A 71 8.10 11.56 6.33
C LYS A 71 7.70 12.80 5.54
N ALA A 72 7.06 13.74 6.22
CA ALA A 72 6.67 15.05 5.71
C ALA A 72 5.91 14.94 4.37
N LYS A 73 6.49 15.43 3.27
CA LYS A 73 5.84 15.46 1.95
C LYS A 73 5.94 14.13 1.18
N ASN A 74 6.76 13.19 1.62
CA ASN A 74 6.99 11.89 0.96
C ASN A 74 6.36 10.76 1.78
N VAL A 75 5.10 10.93 2.18
CA VAL A 75 4.36 9.88 2.88
C VAL A 75 3.63 9.03 1.84
N TYR A 76 3.75 7.71 1.99
CA TYR A 76 3.00 6.72 1.26
C TYR A 76 1.99 6.05 2.18
N ARG A 77 0.81 5.79 1.63
CA ARG A 77 -0.30 5.09 2.25
C ARG A 77 -0.35 3.70 1.64
N VAL A 78 -0.02 2.69 2.44
CA VAL A 78 -0.19 1.28 2.09
C VAL A 78 -1.58 0.89 2.54
N LEU A 79 -2.50 0.74 1.60
CA LEU A 79 -3.87 0.30 1.84
C LEU A 79 -3.93 -1.21 1.78
N PHE A 80 -4.51 -1.83 2.81
CA PHE A 80 -4.59 -3.27 2.91
C PHE A 80 -5.85 -3.74 3.63
N THR A 81 -6.23 -4.97 3.35
CA THR A 81 -7.32 -5.69 4.02
C THR A 81 -6.79 -6.95 4.69
N ILE A 82 -7.48 -7.44 5.71
CA ILE A 82 -7.14 -8.68 6.42
C ILE A 82 -8.24 -9.72 6.12
N ARG A 83 -7.88 -10.77 5.39
CA ARG A 83 -8.76 -11.90 5.05
C ARG A 83 -8.25 -13.15 5.77
N GLY A 84 -8.90 -13.52 6.88
CA GLY A 84 -8.44 -14.60 7.75
C GLY A 84 -7.06 -14.30 8.35
N THR A 85 -6.03 -15.03 7.94
CA THR A 85 -4.63 -14.80 8.36
C THR A 85 -3.77 -14.18 7.25
N THR A 86 -4.39 -13.67 6.18
CA THR A 86 -3.69 -13.05 5.06
C THR A 86 -3.96 -11.55 5.02
N VAL A 87 -2.89 -10.76 5.03
CA VAL A 87 -2.88 -9.32 4.77
C VAL A 87 -2.70 -9.13 3.27
N ASN A 88 -3.72 -8.59 2.61
CA ASN A 88 -3.68 -8.29 1.19
C ASN A 88 -3.39 -6.80 1.03
N VAL A 89 -2.21 -6.45 0.56
CA VAL A 89 -1.84 -5.08 0.22
C VAL A 89 -2.47 -4.74 -1.13
N LEU A 90 -3.52 -3.92 -1.08
CA LEU A 90 -4.34 -3.58 -2.23
C LEU A 90 -3.68 -2.48 -3.07
N TYR A 91 -3.17 -1.44 -2.39
CA TYR A 91 -2.60 -0.25 -3.04
C TYR A 91 -1.46 0.36 -2.23
N VAL A 92 -0.53 1.01 -2.91
CA VAL A 92 0.54 1.83 -2.32
C VAL A 92 0.53 3.20 -3.00
N ARG A 93 -0.10 4.18 -2.33
CA ARG A 93 -0.34 5.51 -2.91
C ARG A 93 0.47 6.58 -2.22
N HIS A 94 0.92 7.58 -2.97
CA HIS A 94 1.54 8.76 -2.37
C HIS A 94 0.46 9.61 -1.69
N SER A 95 0.72 10.16 -0.50
CA SER A 95 -0.28 10.91 0.27
C SER A 95 -0.73 12.22 -0.40
N GLY A 96 0.06 12.70 -1.37
CA GLY A 96 -0.31 13.84 -2.23
C GLY A 96 -1.17 13.47 -3.43
N GLN A 97 -1.43 12.17 -3.69
CA GLN A 97 -2.42 11.75 -4.68
C GLN A 97 -3.82 11.88 -4.11
N ALA A 98 -4.81 12.10 -4.98
CA ALA A 98 -6.22 12.08 -4.58
C ALA A 98 -6.59 10.72 -3.96
N PRO A 99 -7.53 10.69 -2.99
CA PRO A 99 -8.13 9.45 -2.49
C PRO A 99 -8.70 8.59 -3.62
N LEU A 100 -8.76 7.27 -3.41
CA LEU A 100 -9.46 6.39 -4.37
C LEU A 100 -10.95 6.72 -4.39
N THR A 101 -11.52 6.81 -5.58
CA THR A 101 -12.97 6.92 -5.80
C THR A 101 -13.58 5.56 -6.12
N VAL A 102 -14.91 5.49 -6.19
CA VAL A 102 -15.62 4.28 -6.61
C VAL A 102 -15.24 3.89 -8.05
N ASP A 103 -15.08 4.87 -8.94
CA ASP A 103 -14.67 4.63 -10.33
C ASP A 103 -13.29 3.95 -10.41
N ASP A 104 -12.35 4.34 -9.54
CA ASP A 104 -11.02 3.71 -9.46
C ASP A 104 -11.10 2.23 -9.03
N LEU A 105 -12.17 1.83 -8.32
CA LEU A 105 -12.39 0.43 -7.89
C LEU A 105 -13.05 -0.39 -9.01
N GLU A 106 -13.97 0.20 -9.77
CA GLU A 106 -14.71 -0.46 -10.86
C GLU A 106 -13.83 -0.77 -12.07
N GLU A 107 -12.86 0.09 -12.42
CA GLU A 107 -11.89 -0.17 -13.50
C GLU A 107 -11.03 -1.43 -13.26
N LEU A 108 -11.01 -1.95 -12.03
CA LEU A 108 -10.11 -3.03 -11.61
C LEU A 108 -10.82 -4.37 -11.45
N GLU A 109 -12.12 -4.40 -11.17
CA GLU A 109 -12.92 -5.64 -11.17
C GLU A 109 -13.17 -6.18 -12.61
N GLY A 110 -12.98 -5.34 -13.63
CA GLY A 110 -13.15 -5.71 -15.05
C GLY A 110 -11.95 -6.43 -15.70
N GLY A 111 -10.86 -6.64 -14.98
CA GLY A 111 -9.66 -7.33 -15.47
C GLY A 111 -9.61 -8.80 -15.07
N VAL A 112 -10.47 -9.64 -15.65
CA VAL A 112 -10.37 -11.12 -15.63
C VAL A 112 -9.90 -11.62 -16.99
#